data_AF-A0A843L076-F1
#
_entry.id   AF-A0A843L076-F1
#
_cell.length_a   1.000
_cell.length_b   1.000
_cell.length_c   1.000
_cell.angle_alpha   90.00
_cell.angle_beta   90.00
_cell.angle_gamma   90.00
#
_symmetry.space_group_name_H-M   'P 1'
#
loop_
_entity.id
_entity.type
_entity.pdbx_description
1 polymer ?
#
loop_
_entity_poly.entity_id
_entity_poly.type
_entity_poly.pdbx_seq_one_letter_code
_entity_poly.pdbx_strand_id
1 'polypeptide(L)'
;MVKKQNKNSATTKKDDSTLFAFLATFLSIVGFVIALVTKREDKYVMFYAKQSLVLFIVYVVAWVVAMVLIWIPIIGWIIMWAIYVLLLILWIISWINALSGQEKEIPIVGQYAKKFNI
;
A
#
# COMPACT_ATOMS: atom_id res chain seq x y z
N MET A 1 28.72 1.27 27.38
CA MET A 1 28.57 2.32 26.35
C MET A 1 28.24 1.75 24.96
N VAL A 2 28.78 0.59 24.57
CA VAL A 2 28.48 -0.08 23.27
C VAL A 2 27.00 -0.53 23.10
N LYS A 3 26.33 -1.01 24.15
CA LYS A 3 24.90 -1.44 24.08
C LYS A 3 23.91 -0.29 23.79
N LYS A 4 24.27 0.97 24.11
CA LYS A 4 23.39 2.14 23.91
C LYS A 4 23.43 2.65 22.46
N GLN A 5 24.60 2.58 21.81
CA GLN A 5 24.73 2.93 20.39
C GLN A 5 24.05 1.92 19.46
N ASN A 6 24.16 0.61 19.76
CA ASN A 6 23.52 -0.42 18.94
C ASN A 6 21.97 -0.40 19.03
N LYS A 7 21.43 0.11 20.13
CA LYS A 7 19.98 0.30 20.30
C LYS A 7 19.50 1.51 19.48
N ASN A 8 20.23 2.62 19.50
CA ASN A 8 19.86 3.83 18.77
C ASN A 8 19.94 3.64 17.24
N SER A 9 20.96 2.97 16.71
CA SER A 9 21.07 2.69 15.28
C SER A 9 19.97 1.76 14.75
N ALA A 10 19.56 0.77 15.56
CA ALA A 10 18.45 -0.13 15.23
C ALA A 10 17.09 0.59 15.24
N THR A 11 16.86 1.51 16.19
CA THR A 11 15.62 2.31 16.24
C THR A 11 15.54 3.29 15.06
N THR A 12 16.62 4.03 14.77
CA THR A 12 16.64 4.97 13.64
C THR A 12 16.42 4.28 12.30
N LYS A 13 17.05 3.11 12.07
CA LYS A 13 16.81 2.34 10.84
C LYS A 13 15.35 1.89 10.71
N LYS A 14 14.70 1.52 11.81
CA LYS A 14 13.30 1.12 11.83
C LYS A 14 12.37 2.29 11.53
N ASP A 15 12.64 3.47 12.09
CA ASP A 15 11.86 4.68 11.84
C ASP A 15 11.96 5.10 10.37
N ASP A 16 13.17 5.06 9.79
CA ASP A 16 13.37 5.34 8.37
C ASP A 16 12.56 4.38 7.47
N SER A 17 12.67 3.06 7.69
CA SER A 17 11.91 2.07 6.92
C SER A 17 10.39 2.28 7.04
N THR A 18 9.92 2.70 8.22
CA THR A 18 8.51 3.02 8.47
C THR A 18 8.05 4.22 7.63
N LEU A 19 8.86 5.28 7.57
CA LEU A 19 8.58 6.45 6.74
C LEU A 19 8.59 6.12 5.24
N PHE A 20 9.58 5.34 4.77
CA PHE A 20 9.64 4.93 3.37
C PHE A 20 8.48 4.02 2.98
N ALA A 21 8.04 3.12 3.85
CA ALA A 21 6.85 2.31 3.62
C ALA A 21 5.57 3.14 3.55
N PHE A 22 5.44 4.15 4.42
CA PHE A 22 4.34 5.11 4.36
C PHE A 22 4.37 5.89 3.04
N LEU A 23 5.53 6.42 2.63
CA LEU A 23 5.67 7.11 1.34
C LEU A 23 5.33 6.19 0.16
N ALA A 24 5.77 4.93 0.21
CA ALA A 24 5.46 3.95 -0.83
C ALA A 24 3.96 3.68 -0.99
N THR A 25 3.20 3.76 0.11
CA THR A 25 1.74 3.57 0.10
C THR A 25 0.98 4.85 -0.21
N PHE A 26 1.45 6.00 0.28
CA PHE A 26 0.87 7.31 0.02
C PHE A 26 1.00 7.71 -1.45
N LEU A 27 2.18 7.53 -2.06
CA LEU A 27 2.40 7.88 -3.47
C LEU A 27 1.98 6.77 -4.45
N SER A 28 1.42 5.65 -3.97
CA SER A 28 0.95 4.54 -4.80
C SER A 28 2.03 4.07 -5.80
N ILE A 29 1.75 4.07 -7.11
CA ILE A 29 2.69 3.66 -8.16
C ILE A 29 4.02 4.43 -8.14
N VAL A 30 3.99 5.74 -7.89
CA VAL A 30 5.21 6.56 -7.82
C VAL A 30 6.03 6.14 -6.60
N GLY A 31 5.35 5.92 -5.47
CA GLY A 31 5.95 5.41 -4.24
C GLY A 31 6.58 4.03 -4.43
N PHE A 32 5.94 3.15 -5.19
CA PHE A 32 6.48 1.84 -5.55
C PHE A 32 7.79 1.95 -6.33
N VAL A 33 7.84 2.80 -7.36
CA VAL A 33 9.07 3.00 -8.15
C VAL A 33 10.20 3.55 -7.29
N ILE A 34 9.91 4.54 -6.44
CA ILE A 34 10.90 5.11 -5.52
C ILE A 34 11.43 4.01 -4.57
N ALA A 35 10.55 3.22 -3.96
CA ALA A 35 10.92 2.13 -3.07
C ALA A 35 11.76 1.06 -3.79
N LEU A 36 11.42 0.74 -5.04
CA LEU A 36 12.13 -0.24 -5.86
C LEU A 36 13.57 0.20 -6.18
N VAL A 37 13.79 1.48 -6.43
CA VAL A 37 15.12 2.02 -6.77
C VAL A 37 15.96 2.26 -5.51
N THR A 38 15.34 2.73 -4.41
CA THR A 38 16.09 3.22 -3.23
C THR A 38 16.16 2.25 -2.07
N LYS A 39 15.16 1.37 -1.91
CA LYS A 39 14.97 0.52 -0.73
C LYS A 39 14.66 -0.93 -1.10
N ARG A 40 15.19 -1.41 -2.23
CA ARG A 40 14.94 -2.77 -2.75
C ARG A 40 15.22 -3.89 -1.75
N GLU A 41 16.27 -3.74 -0.95
CA GLU A 41 16.69 -4.75 0.04
C GLU A 41 15.86 -4.70 1.33
N ASP A 42 15.08 -3.64 1.53
CA ASP A 42 14.24 -3.48 2.69
C ASP A 42 12.90 -4.19 2.45
N LYS A 43 12.78 -5.40 3.03
CA LYS A 43 11.59 -6.24 2.89
C LYS A 43 10.32 -5.54 3.36
N TYR A 44 10.41 -4.73 4.43
CA TYR A 44 9.26 -4.00 4.97
C TYR A 44 8.77 -2.93 4.00
N VAL A 45 9.68 -2.10 3.50
CA VAL A 45 9.35 -1.07 2.51
C VAL A 45 8.82 -1.70 1.23
N MET A 46 9.45 -2.78 0.76
CA MET A 46 9.04 -3.50 -0.44
C MET A 46 7.67 -4.18 -0.28
N PHE A 47 7.34 -4.70 0.90
CA PHE A 47 6.03 -5.27 1.20
C PHE A 47 4.92 -4.23 0.99
N TYR A 48 5.08 -3.04 1.58
CA TYR A 48 4.11 -1.95 1.45
C TYR A 48 4.08 -1.34 0.04
N ALA A 49 5.22 -1.29 -0.64
CA ALA A 49 5.30 -0.88 -2.03
C ALA A 49 4.55 -1.85 -2.97
N LYS A 50 4.75 -3.17 -2.81
CA LYS A 50 4.01 -4.18 -3.57
C LYS A 50 2.51 -4.11 -3.26
N GLN A 51 2.15 -3.91 -2.00
CA GLN A 51 0.75 -3.76 -1.60
C GLN A 51 0.09 -2.52 -2.23
N SER A 52 0.80 -1.39 -2.30
CA SER A 52 0.28 -0.17 -2.93
C SER A 52 0.15 -0.33 -4.45
N LEU A 53 1.05 -1.06 -5.10
CA LEU A 53 0.95 -1.43 -6.51
C LEU A 53 -0.30 -2.28 -6.79
N VAL A 54 -0.57 -3.31 -5.98
CA VAL A 54 -1.76 -4.14 -6.15
C VAL A 54 -3.03 -3.30 -5.96
N LEU A 55 -3.09 -2.45 -4.93
CA LEU A 55 -4.22 -1.58 -4.71
C LEU A 55 -4.45 -0.60 -5.89
N PHE A 56 -3.37 -0.10 -6.49
CA PHE A 56 -3.44 0.71 -7.72
C PHE A 56 -4.03 -0.07 -8.89
N ILE A 57 -3.60 -1.31 -9.12
CA ILE A 57 -4.16 -2.17 -10.18
C ILE A 57 -5.66 -2.40 -9.95
N VAL A 58 -6.08 -2.69 -8.72
CA VAL A 58 -7.50 -2.83 -8.37
C VAL A 58 -8.27 -1.54 -8.64
N TYR A 59 -7.69 -0.38 -8.32
CA TYR A 59 -8.28 0.92 -8.62
C TYR A 59 -8.47 1.14 -10.13
N VAL A 60 -7.46 0.80 -10.96
CA VAL A 60 -7.56 0.89 -12.42
C VAL A 60 -8.66 -0.03 -12.96
N VAL A 61 -8.74 -1.27 -12.47
CA VAL A 61 -9.82 -2.21 -12.86
C VAL A 61 -11.19 -1.65 -12.49
N ALA A 62 -11.35 -1.13 -11.26
CA ALA A 62 -12.58 -0.50 -10.82
C ALA A 62 -12.96 0.71 -11.68
N TRP A 63 -11.98 1.50 -12.12
CA TRP A 63 -12.19 2.62 -13.04
C TRP A 63 -12.68 2.17 -14.42
N VAL A 64 -12.14 1.08 -14.98
CA VAL A 64 -12.63 0.51 -16.25
C VAL A 64 -14.07 0.00 -16.10
N VAL A 65 -14.40 -0.66 -15.00
CA VAL A 65 -15.77 -1.11 -14.71
C VAL A 65 -16.73 0.07 -14.55
N ALA A 66 -16.28 1.15 -13.92
CA ALA A 66 -17.05 2.38 -13.75
C ALA A 66 -17.44 3.01 -15.10
N MET A 67 -16.59 2.93 -16.14
CA MET A 67 -16.92 3.39 -17.49
C MET A 67 -18.13 2.69 -18.11
N VAL A 68 -18.42 1.45 -17.71
CA VAL A 68 -19.60 0.71 -18.16
C VAL A 68 -20.80 1.02 -17.27
N LEU A 69 -20.59 1.10 -15.95
CA LEU A 69 -21.66 1.36 -14.97
C LEU A 69 -22.27 2.77 -15.09
N ILE A 70 -21.56 3.74 -15.65
CA ILE A 70 -22.05 5.10 -15.83
C ILE A 70 -23.33 5.18 -16.70
N TRP A 71 -23.50 4.23 -17.62
CA TRP A 71 -24.68 4.12 -18.50
C TRP A 71 -25.93 3.60 -17.78
N ILE A 72 -25.80 3.10 -16.54
CA ILE A 72 -26.90 2.64 -15.69
C ILE A 72 -27.16 3.72 -14.63
N PRO A 73 -28.14 4.62 -14.85
CA PRO A 73 -28.39 5.73 -13.92
C PRO A 73 -28.84 5.20 -12.55
N ILE A 74 -28.56 5.99 -11.51
CA ILE A 74 -28.89 5.71 -10.09
C ILE A 74 -28.15 4.48 -9.53
N ILE A 75 -28.48 3.27 -9.97
CA ILE A 75 -27.90 2.02 -9.42
C ILE A 75 -26.40 1.94 -9.73
N GLY A 76 -26.01 2.19 -10.99
CA GLY A 76 -24.61 2.19 -11.39
C GLY A 76 -23.80 3.22 -10.60
N TRP A 77 -24.37 4.39 -10.35
CA TRP A 77 -23.72 5.47 -9.60
C TRP A 77 -23.52 5.11 -8.12
N ILE A 78 -24.52 4.51 -7.48
CA ILE A 78 -24.42 4.06 -6.08
C ILE A 78 -23.34 2.98 -5.95
N ILE A 79 -23.30 2.02 -6.88
CA ILE A 79 -22.29 0.95 -6.87
C ILE A 79 -20.89 1.53 -7.08
N MET A 80 -20.70 2.43 -8.04
CA MET A 80 -19.41 3.09 -8.28
C MET A 80 -18.94 3.84 -7.03
N TRP A 81 -19.84 4.60 -6.38
CA TRP A 81 -19.51 5.35 -5.19
C TRP A 81 -19.10 4.43 -4.03
N ALA A 82 -19.85 3.33 -3.81
CA ALA A 82 -19.51 2.33 -2.80
C ALA A 82 -18.14 1.69 -3.04
N ILE A 83 -17.80 1.35 -4.29
CA ILE A 83 -16.49 0.80 -4.65
C ILE A 83 -15.37 1.79 -4.37
N TYR A 84 -15.51 3.06 -4.77
CA TYR A 84 -14.49 4.08 -4.52
C TYR A 84 -14.28 4.36 -3.03
N VAL A 85 -15.37 4.39 -2.24
CA VAL A 85 -15.27 4.54 -0.79
C VAL A 85 -14.54 3.35 -0.16
N LEU A 86 -14.84 2.12 -0.59
CA LEU A 86 -14.13 0.93 -0.11
C LEU A 86 -12.63 0.99 -0.44
N LEU A 87 -12.26 1.38 -1.67
CA LEU A 87 -10.86 1.53 -2.08
C LEU A 87 -10.14 2.62 -1.27
N LEU A 88 -10.82 3.73 -0.99
CA LEU A 88 -10.29 4.81 -0.16
C LEU A 88 -10.01 4.31 1.27
N ILE A 89 -10.95 3.57 1.86
CA ILE A 89 -10.77 2.96 3.19
C ILE A 89 -9.57 2.02 3.19
N LEU A 90 -9.44 1.15 2.20
CA LEU A 90 -8.32 0.22 2.08
C LEU A 90 -6.97 0.95 1.93
N TRP A 91 -6.95 2.07 1.21
CA TRP A 91 -5.76 2.89 1.06
C TRP A 91 -5.32 3.52 2.38
N ILE A 92 -6.26 4.10 3.14
CA ILE A 92 -6.00 4.67 4.47
C ILE A 92 -5.50 3.58 5.43
N ILE A 93 -6.13 2.39 5.44
CA ILE A 93 -5.66 1.27 6.27
C ILE A 93 -4.24 0.88 5.91
N SER A 94 -3.88 0.90 4.62
CA SER A 94 -2.51 0.63 4.19
C SER A 94 -1.50 1.60 4.78
N TRP A 95 -1.85 2.89 4.93
CA TRP A 95 -1.00 3.90 5.57
C TRP A 95 -0.84 3.65 7.06
N ILE A 96 -1.95 3.40 7.75
CA ILE A 96 -1.96 3.13 9.20
C ILE A 96 -1.11 1.88 9.48
N ASN A 97 -1.25 0.85 8.65
CA ASN A 97 -0.44 -0.36 8.74
C ASN A 97 1.04 -0.06 8.49
N ALA A 98 1.38 0.70 7.44
CA ALA A 98 2.74 1.09 7.12
C ALA A 98 3.41 1.90 8.25
N LEU A 99 2.64 2.72 8.97
CA LEU A 99 3.11 3.48 10.12
C LEU A 99 3.19 2.67 11.42
N SER A 100 2.55 1.49 11.47
CA SER A 100 2.55 0.64 12.67
C SER A 100 3.87 -0.11 12.91
N GLY A 101 4.77 -0.14 11.91
CA GLY A 101 6.04 -0.86 11.99
C GLY A 101 5.88 -2.39 11.97
N GLN A 102 4.72 -2.90 11.54
CA GLN A 102 4.40 -4.33 11.44
C GLN A 102 3.83 -4.60 10.05
N GLU A 103 4.31 -5.64 9.36
CA GLU A 103 3.78 -6.04 8.05
C GLU A 103 2.34 -6.54 8.20
N LYS A 104 1.37 -5.72 7.78
CA LYS A 104 -0.06 -6.02 7.83
C LYS A 104 -0.67 -5.88 6.46
N GLU A 105 -1.11 -7.02 5.94
CA GLU A 105 -1.83 -7.12 4.68
C GLU A 105 -3.23 -6.50 4.84
N ILE A 106 -3.64 -5.68 3.88
CA ILE A 106 -5.05 -5.26 3.80
C ILE A 106 -5.90 -6.39 3.21
N PRO A 107 -7.19 -6.51 3.62
CA PRO A 107 -8.13 -7.39 2.95
C PRO A 107 -8.14 -7.06 1.46
N ILE A 108 -8.30 -8.07 0.61
CA ILE A 108 -8.09 -8.03 -0.84
C ILE A 108 -6.62 -8.22 -1.25
N VAL A 109 -5.64 -7.51 -0.69
CA VAL A 109 -4.25 -7.60 -1.16
C VAL A 109 -3.49 -8.80 -0.58
N GLY A 110 -3.74 -9.19 0.66
CA GLY A 110 -3.04 -10.33 1.30
C GLY A 110 -3.21 -11.67 0.60
N GLN A 111 -4.37 -11.91 -0.03
CA GLN A 111 -4.64 -13.16 -0.76
C GLN A 111 -3.86 -13.26 -2.09
N TYR A 112 -3.59 -12.12 -2.75
CA TYR A 112 -2.86 -12.08 -4.01
C TYR A 112 -1.36 -11.84 -3.81
N ALA A 113 -0.95 -11.04 -2.82
CA ALA A 113 0.46 -10.77 -2.51
C ALA A 113 1.22 -12.05 -2.12
N LYS A 114 0.60 -12.96 -1.36
CA LYS A 114 1.19 -14.27 -1.01
C LYS A 114 1.43 -15.19 -2.23
N LYS A 115 0.82 -14.91 -3.38
CA LYS A 115 1.02 -15.70 -4.61
C LYS A 115 2.15 -15.17 -5.50
N PHE A 116 2.69 -13.97 -5.23
CA PHE A 116 3.82 -13.43 -5.98
C PHE A 116 5.14 -13.69 -5.25
N ASN A 117 5.80 -14.78 -5.64
CA ASN A 117 7.14 -15.14 -5.16
C ASN A 117 8.18 -14.41 -6.03
N ILE A 118 8.47 -13.14 -5.72
CA ILE A 118 9.50 -12.31 -6.38
C ILE A 118 10.37 -11.65 -5.32
#